data_AF-A0A4R2TB74-F1
#
_entry.id   AF-A0A4R2TB74-F1
#
_cell.length_a   1.000
_cell.length_b   1.000
_cell.length_c   1.000
_cell.angle_alpha   90.00
_cell.angle_beta   90.00
_cell.angle_gamma   90.00
#
_symmetry.space_group_name_H-M   'P 1'
#
loop_
_entity.id
_entity.type
_entity.pdbx_description
1 polymer ?
#
loop_
_entity_poly.entity_id
_entity_poly.type
_entity_poly.pdbx_seq_one_letter_code
_entity_poly.pdbx_strand_id
1 'polypeptide(L)'
;MKKTLLGLSMVLALTGCARDANQSLEVWNNFEKSSVSTQLGNNQALVVFYRQDDVAGQAVNIYVDGNYQVSLLPNTFSPVAVCADKHLFSTSFSAANSFGNRTQGVNYTLSVGEVNYVKVSQVNGKLTFERVESAVGSAAVSKLPKENQTLSRVPAPTNCGTAVMAVENLEAGMTAPIVAVGYGKAEPIVTTCDAYQGTQRNQCNQLNRRVEIAVYGN
;
A
#
# COMPACT_ATOMS: atom_id res chain seq x y z
N MET A 1 80.31 10.00 27.30
CA MET A 1 79.20 9.20 27.85
C MET A 1 77.90 9.99 27.71
N LYS A 2 76.93 9.39 27.00
CA LYS A 2 75.46 9.56 27.04
C LYS A 2 74.86 10.88 27.56
N LYS A 3 74.04 11.54 26.72
CA LYS A 3 72.59 11.79 26.93
C LYS A 3 72.08 12.90 25.99
N THR A 4 71.38 12.51 24.92
CA THR A 4 70.36 13.36 24.24
C THR A 4 69.51 12.45 23.38
N LEU A 5 68.50 11.83 23.98
CA LEU A 5 67.49 11.04 23.29
C LEU A 5 66.17 11.22 24.04
N LEU A 6 65.50 12.34 23.77
CA LEU A 6 64.11 12.57 24.18
C LEU A 6 63.62 13.82 23.45
N GLY A 7 62.61 13.65 22.60
CA GLY A 7 61.88 14.78 22.03
C GLY A 7 61.71 14.74 20.51
N LEU A 8 61.42 13.59 19.91
CA LEU A 8 60.93 13.59 18.52
C LEU A 8 60.03 12.38 18.19
N SER A 9 59.00 12.11 19.01
CA SER A 9 57.99 11.10 18.62
C SER A 9 56.54 11.45 18.96
N MET A 10 56.23 12.69 19.31
CA MET A 10 54.88 13.04 19.81
C MET A 10 54.23 14.21 19.05
N VAL A 11 54.29 14.22 17.71
CA VAL A 11 53.58 15.24 16.90
C VAL A 11 52.77 14.65 15.73
N LEU A 12 52.84 13.35 15.43
CA LEU A 12 52.20 12.79 14.23
C LEU A 12 50.83 12.10 14.45
N ALA A 13 50.20 12.23 15.61
CA ALA A 13 48.94 11.52 15.93
C ALA A 13 47.68 12.41 16.02
N LEU A 14 47.65 13.55 15.33
CA LEU A 14 46.48 14.44 15.28
C LEU A 14 46.13 14.86 13.84
N THR A 15 46.12 13.92 12.90
CA THR A 15 45.26 14.07 11.71
C THR A 15 43.85 13.61 12.08
N GLY A 16 43.19 14.37 12.96
CA GLY A 16 41.74 14.29 13.07
C GLY A 16 41.16 14.73 11.74
N CYS A 17 40.13 14.03 11.25
CA CYS A 17 39.47 14.33 9.99
C CYS A 17 38.93 15.78 9.99
N ALA A 18 39.74 16.74 9.55
CA ALA A 18 39.28 18.09 9.27
C ALA A 18 38.41 18.01 8.03
N ARG A 19 37.08 17.97 8.24
CA ARG A 19 36.12 18.08 7.14
C ARG A 19 36.07 19.52 6.67
N ASP A 20 35.91 19.69 5.37
CA ASP A 20 35.80 20.99 4.73
C ASP A 20 34.55 21.72 5.27
N ALA A 21 34.71 22.97 5.73
CA ALA A 21 33.61 23.75 6.34
C ALA A 21 32.46 24.04 5.35
N ASN A 22 32.69 23.79 4.06
CA ASN A 22 31.73 23.96 2.96
C ASN A 22 30.96 22.69 2.56
N GLN A 23 31.21 21.54 3.19
CA GLN A 23 30.44 20.33 2.91
C GLN A 23 29.19 20.25 3.81
N SER A 24 28.03 20.07 3.18
CA SER A 24 26.77 19.84 3.89
C SER A 24 26.91 18.62 4.79
N LEU A 25 26.55 18.78 6.07
CA LEU A 25 26.65 17.72 7.08
C LEU A 25 25.75 16.51 6.76
N GLU A 26 24.71 16.72 5.96
CA GLU A 26 23.76 15.68 5.57
C GLU A 26 23.57 15.67 4.05
N VAL A 27 23.64 14.46 3.47
CA VAL A 27 23.32 14.19 2.07
C VAL A 27 22.04 13.40 2.03
N TRP A 28 20.95 14.05 1.63
CA TRP A 28 19.63 13.43 1.54
C TRP A 28 19.44 12.74 0.19
N ASN A 29 19.15 11.45 0.21
CA ASN A 29 18.77 10.69 -0.99
C ASN A 29 17.25 10.55 -1.04
N ASN A 30 16.59 11.44 -1.79
CA ASN A 30 15.13 11.43 -1.90
C ASN A 30 14.60 10.19 -2.62
N PHE A 31 15.44 9.55 -3.43
CA PHE A 31 15.03 8.48 -4.33
C PHE A 31 15.93 7.26 -4.21
N GLU A 32 15.34 6.09 -4.40
CA GLU A 32 16.07 4.83 -4.55
C GLU A 32 15.72 4.17 -5.87
N LYS A 33 16.74 3.58 -6.52
CA LYS A 33 16.52 2.63 -7.63
C LYS A 33 16.02 1.33 -7.02
N SER A 34 14.70 1.19 -6.95
CA SER A 34 14.03 -0.02 -6.48
C SER A 34 12.94 -0.39 -7.48
N SER A 35 12.78 -1.69 -7.73
CA SER A 35 11.59 -2.21 -8.39
C SER A 35 10.49 -2.44 -7.35
N VAL A 36 9.25 -2.58 -7.82
CA VAL A 36 8.14 -3.06 -7.00
C VAL A 36 8.44 -4.52 -6.61
N SER A 37 8.61 -4.80 -5.32
CA SER A 37 8.74 -6.18 -4.83
C SER A 37 7.36 -6.81 -4.71
N THR A 38 7.15 -7.93 -5.39
CA THR A 38 5.88 -8.68 -5.38
C THR A 38 5.85 -9.78 -4.32
N GLN A 39 6.82 -9.84 -3.42
CA GLN A 39 6.84 -10.82 -2.34
C GLN A 39 5.79 -10.44 -1.28
N LEU A 40 4.64 -11.10 -1.33
CA LEU A 40 3.54 -10.90 -0.40
C LEU A 40 3.39 -12.10 0.54
N GLY A 41 3.12 -11.81 1.81
CA GLY A 41 2.75 -12.81 2.80
C GLY A 41 1.30 -13.30 2.65
N ASN A 42 0.91 -14.22 3.52
CA ASN A 42 -0.44 -14.77 3.54
C ASN A 42 -1.48 -13.65 3.77
N ASN A 43 -2.57 -13.67 2.98
CA ASN A 43 -3.67 -12.71 3.07
C ASN A 43 -3.25 -11.24 2.92
N GLN A 44 -2.16 -10.97 2.20
CA GLN A 44 -1.68 -9.63 1.90
C GLN A 44 -1.97 -9.23 0.45
N ALA A 45 -2.03 -7.93 0.23
CA ALA A 45 -2.04 -7.30 -1.08
C ALA A 45 -0.96 -6.20 -1.12
N LEU A 46 -0.47 -5.87 -2.32
CA LEU A 46 0.42 -4.74 -2.51
C LEU A 46 -0.34 -3.58 -3.13
N VAL A 47 -0.16 -2.37 -2.62
CA VAL A 47 -0.65 -1.14 -3.24
C VAL A 47 0.55 -0.31 -3.67
N VAL A 48 0.56 0.12 -4.92
CA VAL A 48 1.60 0.98 -5.48
C VAL A 48 0.97 2.31 -5.84
N PHE A 49 1.19 3.30 -4.99
CA PHE A 49 0.78 4.67 -5.26
C PHE A 49 1.82 5.35 -6.13
N TYR A 50 1.39 6.06 -7.16
CA TYR A 50 2.31 6.81 -8.00
C TYR A 50 1.68 8.10 -8.51
N ARG A 51 2.55 9.04 -8.85
CA ARG A 51 2.20 10.35 -9.38
C ARG A 51 3.07 10.63 -10.60
N GLN A 52 2.47 11.15 -11.67
CA GLN A 52 3.19 11.67 -12.83
C GLN A 52 3.17 13.21 -12.82
N ASP A 53 3.71 13.82 -13.87
CA ASP A 53 3.79 15.27 -14.06
C ASP A 53 2.44 15.95 -14.36
N ASP A 54 1.40 15.15 -14.59
CA ASP A 54 0.01 15.60 -14.79
C ASP A 54 -0.65 16.16 -13.51
N VAL A 55 -0.06 15.90 -12.34
CA VAL A 55 -0.47 16.52 -11.08
C VAL A 55 0.46 17.68 -10.77
N ALA A 56 -0.06 18.91 -10.79
CA ALA A 56 0.70 20.12 -10.49
C ALA A 56 0.77 20.41 -8.98
N GLY A 57 1.82 21.11 -8.56
CA GLY A 57 1.95 21.65 -7.20
C GLY A 57 2.82 20.81 -6.27
N GLN A 58 2.60 20.99 -4.96
CA GLN A 58 3.43 20.45 -3.89
C GLN A 58 3.41 18.92 -3.81
N ALA A 59 4.20 18.33 -2.91
CA ALA A 59 4.17 16.89 -2.68
C ALA A 59 2.76 16.41 -2.29
N VAL A 60 2.38 15.21 -2.69
CA VAL A 60 1.05 14.66 -2.41
C VAL A 60 1.15 13.65 -1.27
N ASN A 61 0.54 13.99 -0.13
CA ASN A 61 0.45 13.08 0.99
C ASN A 61 -0.57 11.98 0.69
N ILE A 62 -0.19 10.74 0.97
CA ILE A 62 -1.03 9.55 0.87
C ILE A 62 -1.21 8.95 2.25
N TYR A 63 -2.44 8.56 2.55
CA TYR A 63 -2.78 7.87 3.78
C TYR A 63 -3.55 6.58 3.47
N VAL A 64 -3.22 5.54 4.22
CA VAL A 64 -3.91 4.24 4.21
C VAL A 64 -4.53 4.04 5.58
N ASP A 65 -5.86 3.98 5.63
CA ASP A 65 -6.65 3.91 6.87
C ASP A 65 -6.27 4.99 7.88
N GLY A 66 -6.02 6.20 7.37
CA GLY A 66 -5.59 7.35 8.16
C GLY A 66 -4.11 7.34 8.58
N ASN A 67 -3.38 6.25 8.32
CA ASN A 67 -1.94 6.17 8.57
C ASN A 67 -1.16 6.75 7.40
N TYR A 68 -0.17 7.57 7.71
CA TYR A 68 0.67 8.20 6.69
C TYR A 68 1.54 7.17 5.96
N GLN A 69 1.49 7.14 4.63
CA GLN A 69 2.33 6.29 3.81
C GLN A 69 3.53 7.06 3.24
N VAL A 70 3.27 8.15 2.52
CA VAL A 70 4.29 8.84 1.73
C VAL A 70 3.85 10.27 1.39
N SER A 71 4.81 11.13 1.07
CA SER A 71 4.59 12.40 0.36
C SER A 71 5.18 12.29 -1.05
N LEU A 72 4.37 11.95 -2.05
CA LEU A 72 4.80 11.74 -3.44
C LEU A 72 5.23 13.06 -4.10
N LEU A 73 6.52 13.14 -4.44
CA LEU A 73 7.05 14.13 -5.37
C LEU A 73 6.59 13.86 -6.82
N PRO A 74 6.74 14.84 -7.73
CA PRO A 74 6.42 14.62 -9.15
C PRO A 74 7.24 13.47 -9.76
N ASN A 75 6.59 12.61 -10.54
CA ASN A 75 7.19 11.45 -11.21
C ASN A 75 7.82 10.42 -10.26
N THR A 76 7.14 10.06 -9.18
CA THR A 76 7.64 9.07 -8.22
C THR A 76 6.57 8.07 -7.80
N PHE A 77 6.99 6.96 -7.19
CA PHE A 77 6.10 5.94 -6.69
C PHE A 77 6.45 5.49 -5.27
N SER A 78 5.48 4.89 -4.58
CA SER A 78 5.64 4.30 -3.25
C SER A 78 4.80 3.03 -3.12
N PRO A 79 5.42 1.87 -2.89
CA PRO A 79 4.71 0.62 -2.59
C PRO A 79 4.43 0.49 -1.08
N VAL A 80 3.31 -0.13 -0.74
CA VAL A 80 2.95 -0.54 0.62
C VAL A 80 2.20 -1.86 0.61
N ALA A 81 2.64 -2.82 1.42
CA ALA A 81 1.91 -4.05 1.66
C ALA A 81 0.84 -3.79 2.72
N VAL A 82 -0.37 -4.29 2.47
CA VAL A 82 -1.53 -4.18 3.35
C VAL A 82 -2.26 -5.52 3.41
N CYS A 83 -3.27 -5.66 4.26
CA CYS A 83 -4.10 -6.86 4.24
C CYS A 83 -4.96 -6.88 2.97
N ALA A 84 -5.34 -8.07 2.52
CA ALA A 84 -6.21 -8.26 1.38
C ALA A 84 -7.67 -8.03 1.77
N ASP A 85 -8.01 -6.79 2.13
CA ASP A 85 -9.34 -6.39 2.56
C ASP A 85 -9.73 -4.99 2.01
N LYS A 86 -10.64 -4.30 2.70
CA LYS A 86 -11.14 -2.99 2.31
C LYS A 86 -10.38 -1.90 3.06
N HIS A 87 -9.66 -1.07 2.31
CA HIS A 87 -8.89 0.04 2.83
C HIS A 87 -9.45 1.40 2.39
N LEU A 88 -9.33 2.39 3.27
CA LEU A 88 -9.57 3.79 2.95
C LEU A 88 -8.26 4.44 2.49
N PHE A 89 -8.24 4.92 1.25
CA PHE A 89 -7.15 5.74 0.73
C PHE A 89 -7.57 7.19 0.69
N SER A 90 -6.83 8.06 1.37
CA SER A 90 -7.04 9.51 1.33
C SER A 90 -5.79 10.24 0.90
N THR A 91 -5.99 11.44 0.37
CA THR A 91 -4.91 12.26 -0.18
C THR A 91 -5.13 13.74 0.05
N SER A 92 -4.03 14.48 0.15
CA SER A 92 -4.01 15.93 0.15
C SER A 92 -2.63 16.42 -0.30
N PHE A 93 -2.56 17.65 -0.82
CA PHE A 93 -1.26 18.31 -0.95
C PHE A 93 -0.61 18.46 0.42
N SER A 94 0.72 18.42 0.47
CA SER A 94 1.48 18.84 1.62
C SER A 94 1.20 20.31 1.92
N ALA A 95 1.20 20.68 3.20
CA ALA A 95 1.04 22.06 3.63
C ALA A 95 1.90 22.28 4.89
N ALA A 96 2.46 23.48 5.04
CA ALA A 96 3.33 23.79 6.17
C ALA A 96 2.56 23.90 7.50
N ASN A 97 1.31 24.37 7.45
CA ASN A 97 0.56 24.82 8.63
C ASN A 97 -0.71 24.00 8.89
N SER A 98 -0.91 22.88 8.19
CA SER A 98 -2.09 22.04 8.36
C SER A 98 -1.77 20.57 8.16
N PHE A 99 -2.50 19.74 8.89
CA PHE A 99 -2.45 18.30 8.67
C PHE A 99 -3.18 17.94 7.38
N GLY A 100 -2.68 16.92 6.70
CA GLY A 100 -3.33 16.38 5.51
C GLY A 100 -4.64 15.66 5.83
N ASN A 101 -5.41 15.41 4.78
CA ASN A 101 -6.70 14.72 4.86
C ASN A 101 -6.49 13.21 5.09
N ARG A 102 -6.91 12.72 6.26
CA ARG A 102 -6.76 11.32 6.70
C ARG A 102 -8.03 10.48 6.65
N THR A 103 -9.18 11.10 6.40
CA THR A 103 -10.49 10.47 6.63
C THR A 103 -11.46 10.57 5.46
N GLN A 104 -11.26 11.52 4.55
CA GLN A 104 -12.09 11.68 3.36
C GLN A 104 -11.34 11.17 2.14
N GLY A 105 -11.79 10.05 1.59
CA GLY A 105 -11.06 9.35 0.54
C GLY A 105 -11.92 8.35 -0.20
N VAL A 106 -11.26 7.43 -0.89
CA VAL A 106 -11.91 6.33 -1.62
C VAL A 106 -11.68 5.03 -0.86
N ASN A 107 -12.70 4.17 -0.83
CA ASN A 107 -12.57 2.85 -0.26
C ASN A 107 -12.29 1.84 -1.37
N TYR A 108 -11.13 1.20 -1.34
CA TYR A 108 -10.74 0.18 -2.30
C TYR A 108 -10.71 -1.17 -1.60
N THR A 109 -11.34 -2.16 -2.22
CA THR A 109 -11.18 -3.56 -1.83
C THR A 109 -10.02 -4.15 -2.63
N LEU A 110 -9.15 -4.90 -1.97
CA LEU A 110 -7.94 -5.47 -2.56
C LEU A 110 -7.99 -7.00 -2.45
N SER A 111 -7.70 -7.70 -3.54
CA SER A 111 -7.62 -9.16 -3.51
C SER A 111 -6.25 -9.65 -3.04
N VAL A 112 -6.24 -10.84 -2.46
CA VAL A 112 -5.02 -11.48 -1.97
C VAL A 112 -4.02 -11.76 -3.08
N GLY A 113 -2.74 -11.48 -2.80
CA GLY A 113 -1.64 -11.73 -3.72
C GLY A 113 -1.55 -10.75 -4.90
N GLU A 114 -2.45 -9.78 -5.00
CA GLU A 114 -2.47 -8.83 -6.11
C GLU A 114 -1.63 -7.58 -5.85
N VAL A 115 -1.04 -7.06 -6.94
CA VAL A 115 -0.43 -5.73 -6.97
C VAL A 115 -1.41 -4.74 -7.58
N ASN A 116 -1.82 -3.77 -6.77
CA ASN A 116 -2.82 -2.76 -7.12
C ASN A 116 -2.11 -1.44 -7.41
N TYR A 117 -2.18 -0.98 -8.65
CA TYR A 117 -1.62 0.30 -9.05
C TYR A 117 -2.66 1.41 -8.88
N VAL A 118 -2.31 2.43 -8.11
CA VAL A 118 -3.19 3.56 -7.82
C VAL A 118 -2.49 4.84 -8.23
N LYS A 119 -2.97 5.44 -9.32
CA LYS A 119 -2.49 6.72 -9.81
C LYS A 119 -3.15 7.84 -9.01
N VAL A 120 -2.35 8.82 -8.61
CA VAL A 120 -2.84 10.12 -8.16
C VAL A 120 -3.05 10.98 -9.40
N SER A 121 -4.27 11.46 -9.59
CA SER A 121 -4.66 12.34 -10.70
C SER A 121 -5.26 13.63 -10.15
N GLN A 122 -5.25 14.71 -10.93
CA GLN A 122 -5.79 16.01 -10.52
C GLN A 122 -6.91 16.45 -11.48
N VAL A 123 -8.12 16.62 -10.95
CA VAL A 123 -9.30 17.07 -11.71
C VAL A 123 -9.83 18.35 -11.07
N ASN A 124 -9.92 19.43 -11.84
CA ASN A 124 -10.37 20.75 -11.36
C ASN A 124 -9.63 21.23 -10.10
N GLY A 125 -8.32 21.01 -10.06
CA GLY A 125 -7.46 21.37 -8.92
C GLY A 125 -7.53 20.42 -7.73
N LYS A 126 -8.47 19.45 -7.72
CA LYS A 126 -8.66 18.49 -6.64
C LYS A 126 -7.93 17.17 -6.94
N LEU A 127 -7.23 16.65 -5.94
CA LEU A 127 -6.59 15.34 -6.00
C LEU A 127 -7.63 14.22 -5.99
N THR A 128 -7.39 13.21 -6.81
CA THR A 128 -8.23 12.03 -6.99
C THR A 128 -7.36 10.79 -7.10
N PHE A 129 -7.95 9.63 -6.80
CA PHE A 129 -7.31 8.34 -7.01
C PHE A 129 -7.96 7.64 -8.19
N GLU A 130 -7.12 7.09 -9.04
CA GLU A 130 -7.50 6.29 -10.20
C GLU A 130 -6.85 4.92 -10.07
N ARG A 131 -7.67 3.86 -10.04
CA ARG A 131 -7.16 2.49 -10.11
C ARG A 131 -6.73 2.23 -11.55
N VAL A 132 -5.52 1.75 -11.72
CA VAL A 132 -4.93 1.47 -13.04
C VAL A 132 -4.75 -0.02 -13.20
N GLU A 133 -5.08 -0.51 -14.39
CA GLU A 133 -4.87 -1.90 -14.80
C GLU A 133 -3.40 -2.31 -14.61
N SER A 134 -3.16 -3.57 -14.23
CA SER A 134 -1.86 -4.02 -13.74
C SER A 134 -0.75 -3.87 -14.78
N ALA A 135 -0.99 -4.20 -16.05
CA ALA A 135 0.01 -4.06 -17.11
C ALA A 135 0.37 -2.58 -17.36
N VAL A 136 -0.64 -1.71 -17.43
CA VAL A 136 -0.43 -0.25 -17.60
C VAL A 136 0.29 0.34 -16.40
N GLY A 137 -0.14 0.02 -15.18
CA GLY A 137 0.43 0.53 -13.94
C GLY A 137 1.88 0.09 -13.73
N SER A 138 2.17 -1.19 -13.99
CA SER A 138 3.54 -1.72 -13.92
C SER A 138 4.47 -1.04 -14.93
N ALA A 139 4.01 -0.87 -16.18
CA ALA A 139 4.77 -0.19 -17.21
C ALA A 139 5.04 1.28 -16.85
N ALA A 140 4.07 1.98 -16.26
CA ALA A 140 4.24 3.35 -15.78
C ALA A 140 5.27 3.43 -14.65
N VAL A 141 5.07 2.64 -13.59
CA VAL A 141 5.92 2.65 -12.39
C VAL A 141 7.35 2.20 -12.68
N SER A 142 7.58 1.30 -13.63
CA SER A 142 8.92 0.83 -14.00
C SER A 142 9.89 1.95 -14.43
N LYS A 143 9.35 3.10 -14.83
CA LYS A 143 10.10 4.29 -15.28
C LYS A 143 10.28 5.33 -14.18
N LEU A 144 9.65 5.13 -13.02
CA LEU A 144 9.64 6.09 -11.93
C LEU A 144 10.63 5.67 -10.83
N PRO A 145 11.35 6.60 -10.18
CA PRO A 145 12.07 6.32 -8.95
C PRO A 145 11.12 6.06 -7.77
N LYS A 146 11.58 5.23 -6.82
CA LYS A 146 10.87 5.02 -5.55
C LYS A 146 11.16 6.19 -4.62
N GLU A 147 10.11 6.74 -4.03
CA GLU A 147 10.17 7.78 -3.00
C GLU A 147 10.80 7.24 -1.70
N ASN A 148 11.77 7.96 -1.12
CA ASN A 148 12.54 7.49 0.05
C ASN A 148 12.74 8.52 1.17
N GLN A 149 12.37 9.77 0.96
CA GLN A 149 12.58 10.85 1.94
C GLN A 149 11.61 10.81 3.13
N THR A 150 10.65 9.89 3.15
CA THR A 150 9.63 9.80 4.20
C THR A 150 9.50 8.38 4.73
N LEU A 151 9.21 8.29 6.03
CA LEU A 151 8.98 7.01 6.70
C LEU A 151 7.48 6.73 6.77
N SER A 152 7.06 5.60 6.20
CA SER A 152 5.69 5.12 6.33
C SER A 152 5.35 4.80 7.79
N ARG A 153 4.11 5.08 8.15
CA ARG A 153 3.46 4.74 9.43
C ARG A 153 2.31 3.76 9.23
N VAL A 154 2.12 3.25 8.02
CA VAL A 154 1.14 2.20 7.77
C VAL A 154 1.58 0.95 8.56
N PRO A 155 0.72 0.39 9.42
CA PRO A 155 1.06 -0.80 10.17
C PRO A 155 1.43 -1.95 9.25
N ALA A 156 2.47 -2.70 9.61
CA ALA A 156 2.83 -3.89 8.85
C ALA A 156 1.66 -4.91 8.89
N PRO A 157 1.30 -5.54 7.76
CA PRO A 157 0.16 -6.45 7.67
C PRO A 157 0.50 -7.85 8.23
N THR A 158 0.77 -7.93 9.54
CA THR A 158 1.20 -9.18 10.20
C THR A 158 0.03 -10.09 10.61
N ASN A 159 -1.14 -9.51 10.90
CA ASN A 159 -2.32 -10.23 11.41
C ASN A 159 -3.54 -9.98 10.52
N CYS A 160 -3.48 -10.45 9.27
CA CYS A 160 -4.59 -10.29 8.34
C CYS A 160 -5.73 -11.26 8.66
N GLY A 161 -6.96 -10.75 8.59
CA GLY A 161 -8.18 -11.53 8.78
C GLY A 161 -8.54 -12.37 7.55
N THR A 162 -9.84 -12.60 7.35
CA THR A 162 -10.36 -13.25 6.14
C THR A 162 -10.03 -12.40 4.92
N ALA A 163 -9.26 -12.97 4.00
CA ALA A 163 -8.87 -12.30 2.77
C ALA A 163 -10.02 -12.24 1.76
N VAL A 164 -10.03 -11.17 0.96
CA VAL A 164 -10.80 -11.09 -0.27
C VAL A 164 -10.06 -11.86 -1.36
N MET A 165 -10.72 -12.89 -1.90
CA MET A 165 -10.09 -13.79 -2.89
C MET A 165 -10.05 -13.19 -4.29
N ALA A 166 -11.08 -12.41 -4.65
CA ALA A 166 -11.18 -11.74 -5.94
C ALA A 166 -12.07 -10.50 -5.81
N VAL A 167 -11.73 -9.44 -6.52
CA VAL A 167 -12.55 -8.23 -6.67
C VAL A 167 -12.95 -8.11 -8.14
N GLU A 168 -14.20 -8.44 -8.43
CA GLU A 168 -14.78 -8.28 -9.76
C GLU A 168 -15.63 -7.01 -9.80
N ASN A 169 -15.32 -6.09 -10.72
CA ASN A 169 -16.16 -4.93 -10.97
C ASN A 169 -17.32 -5.34 -11.87
N LEU A 170 -18.50 -5.49 -11.27
CA LEU A 170 -19.76 -5.51 -12.01
C LEU A 170 -20.03 -4.08 -12.50
N GLU A 171 -19.35 -3.64 -13.56
CA GLU A 171 -19.80 -2.44 -14.26
C GLU A 171 -21.23 -2.68 -14.76
N ALA A 172 -22.03 -1.62 -14.86
CA ALA A 172 -23.42 -1.62 -15.32
C ALA A 172 -23.62 -2.13 -16.78
N GLY A 173 -22.62 -2.83 -17.34
CA GLY A 173 -22.62 -3.53 -18.62
C GLY A 173 -22.62 -5.06 -18.51
N MET A 174 -22.89 -5.67 -17.34
CA MET A 174 -23.20 -7.10 -17.29
C MET A 174 -24.53 -7.36 -18.02
N THR A 175 -24.47 -7.55 -19.33
CA THR A 175 -25.62 -7.89 -20.18
C THR A 175 -25.98 -9.37 -20.06
N ALA A 176 -25.11 -10.18 -19.46
CA ALA A 176 -25.40 -11.57 -19.17
C ALA A 176 -26.53 -11.64 -18.13
N PRO A 177 -27.54 -12.51 -18.32
CA PRO A 177 -28.63 -12.64 -17.38
C PRO A 177 -28.11 -13.13 -16.03
N ILE A 178 -28.26 -12.32 -14.98
CA ILE A 178 -28.00 -12.72 -13.60
C ILE A 178 -29.19 -13.53 -13.12
N VAL A 179 -28.95 -14.79 -12.77
CA VAL A 179 -29.97 -15.65 -12.15
C VAL A 179 -29.62 -15.87 -10.69
N ALA A 180 -30.45 -15.33 -9.79
CA ALA A 180 -30.32 -15.58 -8.36
C ALA A 180 -31.20 -16.78 -7.97
N VAL A 181 -30.58 -17.85 -7.47
CA VAL A 181 -31.30 -19.05 -6.99
C VAL A 181 -31.05 -19.21 -5.49
N GLY A 182 -32.12 -19.27 -4.72
CA GLY A 182 -32.07 -19.60 -3.31
C GLY A 182 -32.24 -21.11 -3.10
N TYR A 183 -31.17 -21.80 -2.73
CA TYR A 183 -31.21 -23.25 -2.47
C TYR A 183 -31.70 -23.62 -1.06
N GLY A 184 -31.74 -22.66 -0.13
CA GLY A 184 -32.25 -22.88 1.23
C GLY A 184 -31.59 -24.09 1.91
N LYS A 185 -32.37 -25.13 2.20
CA LYS A 185 -31.91 -26.38 2.83
C LYS A 185 -31.58 -27.51 1.85
N ALA A 186 -31.57 -27.25 0.54
CA ALA A 186 -31.35 -28.28 -0.47
C ALA A 186 -29.89 -28.77 -0.49
N GLU A 187 -28.93 -27.89 -0.21
CA GLU A 187 -27.50 -28.21 -0.27
C GLU A 187 -26.72 -27.63 0.93
N PRO A 188 -26.99 -28.11 2.15
CA PRO A 188 -26.21 -27.73 3.33
C PRO A 188 -24.82 -28.35 3.28
N ILE A 189 -23.78 -27.54 3.55
CA ILE A 189 -22.41 -28.03 3.75
C ILE A 189 -22.34 -28.85 5.04
N VAL A 190 -23.03 -28.40 6.09
CA VAL A 190 -23.12 -29.09 7.37
C VAL A 190 -24.56 -29.50 7.62
N THR A 191 -24.81 -30.81 7.68
CA THR A 191 -26.15 -31.40 7.79
C THR A 191 -26.55 -31.75 9.22
N THR A 192 -25.61 -31.70 10.17
CA THR A 192 -25.81 -32.17 11.56
C THR A 192 -26.29 -31.09 12.52
N CYS A 193 -26.54 -29.87 12.03
CA CYS A 193 -26.81 -28.73 12.91
C CYS A 193 -28.15 -28.80 13.65
N ASP A 194 -29.10 -29.63 13.21
CA ASP A 194 -30.40 -29.81 13.86
C ASP A 194 -30.30 -30.49 15.24
N ALA A 195 -29.15 -31.11 15.55
CA ALA A 195 -28.86 -31.65 16.87
C ALA A 195 -28.63 -30.55 17.95
N TYR A 196 -28.43 -29.30 17.54
CA TYR A 196 -28.16 -28.18 18.45
C TYR A 196 -29.37 -27.25 18.57
N GLN A 197 -29.37 -26.42 19.62
CA GLN A 197 -30.41 -25.41 19.85
C GLN A 197 -29.80 -24.01 20.07
N GLY A 198 -30.60 -22.97 19.85
CA GLY A 198 -30.25 -21.57 20.16
C GLY A 198 -28.94 -21.10 19.50
N THR A 199 -28.05 -20.51 20.31
CA THR A 199 -26.79 -19.92 19.85
C THR A 199 -25.83 -20.95 19.24
N GLN A 200 -25.80 -22.18 19.77
CA GLN A 200 -24.97 -23.27 19.25
C GLN A 200 -25.43 -23.69 17.85
N ARG A 201 -26.75 -23.76 17.62
CA ARG A 201 -27.30 -24.02 16.27
C ARG A 201 -26.95 -22.92 15.29
N ASN A 202 -26.95 -21.66 15.75
CA ASN A 202 -26.61 -20.51 14.92
C ASN A 202 -25.13 -20.48 14.54
N GLN A 203 -24.24 -20.93 15.43
CA GLN A 203 -22.81 -21.10 15.17
C GLN A 203 -22.56 -22.26 14.19
N CYS A 204 -23.17 -23.43 14.43
CA CYS A 204 -23.05 -24.57 13.51
C CYS A 204 -23.50 -24.21 12.08
N ASN A 205 -24.61 -23.48 11.94
CA ASN A 205 -25.13 -23.04 10.65
C ASN A 205 -24.35 -21.89 9.99
N GLN A 206 -23.25 -21.38 10.57
CA GLN A 206 -22.45 -20.33 9.94
C GLN A 206 -21.97 -20.73 8.55
N LEU A 207 -21.52 -21.98 8.39
CA LEU A 207 -21.02 -22.49 7.11
C LEU A 207 -22.13 -22.64 6.05
N ASN A 208 -23.37 -22.85 6.48
CA ASN A 208 -24.52 -22.97 5.57
C ASN A 208 -25.02 -21.59 5.07
N ARG A 209 -24.71 -20.49 5.77
CA ARG A 209 -25.06 -19.12 5.36
C ARG A 209 -24.04 -18.59 4.36
N ARG A 210 -24.13 -19.03 3.11
CA ARG A 210 -23.16 -18.71 2.05
C ARG A 210 -23.83 -18.20 0.77
N VAL A 211 -23.02 -17.55 -0.05
CA VAL A 211 -23.35 -17.15 -1.42
C VAL A 211 -22.30 -17.77 -2.33
N GLU A 212 -22.75 -18.46 -3.37
CA GLU A 212 -21.89 -19.01 -4.42
C GLU A 212 -22.17 -18.26 -5.72
N ILE A 213 -21.10 -17.95 -6.46
CA ILE A 213 -21.18 -17.26 -7.74
C ILE A 213 -20.57 -18.20 -8.79
N ALA A 214 -21.39 -18.63 -9.74
CA ALA A 214 -20.95 -19.44 -10.88
C ALA A 214 -21.00 -18.58 -12.15
N VAL A 215 -19.87 -18.52 -12.86
CA VAL A 215 -19.74 -17.81 -14.13
C VAL A 215 -19.55 -18.84 -15.23
N TYR A 216 -20.46 -18.85 -16.20
CA TYR A 216 -20.41 -19.76 -17.36
C TYR A 216 -19.90 -18.97 -18.57
N GLY A 217 -18.77 -19.39 -19.14
CA GLY A 217 -18.29 -18.88 -20.43
C GLY A 217 -18.97 -19.61 -21.59
N ASN A 218 -19.03 -18.95 -22.75
CA ASN A 218 -19.38 -19.60 -24.03
C ASN A 218 -18.17 -20.34 -24.62
#